data_AF-A0A0F3KI67-F1
#
_entry.id   AF-A0A0F3KI67-F1
#
_cell.length_a   1.000
_cell.length_b   1.000
_cell.length_c   1.000
_cell.angle_alpha   90.00
_cell.angle_beta   90.00
_cell.angle_gamma   90.00
#
_symmetry.space_group_name_H-M   'P 1'
#
loop_
_entity.id
_entity.type
_entity.pdbx_description
1 polymer ?
#
loop_
_entity_poly.entity_id
_entity_poly.type
_entity_poly.pdbx_seq_one_letter_code
_entity_poly.pdbx_strand_id
1 'polypeptide(L)'
;MDGAADVLPAHRLLREQTRAAHDAAEASAGMRALLGGALDEAGYRGLLAAQLRLFRAWEAERAGEIAAVAGAWTYASRIPSLAADLSVGAHPVREAVGENATGPVAPREKMSRASALLQGHEAARSVDPTFWGELYVIEGSTLGGQVIVRYLRERFPALPHAFYAMGERATGQWRHFQQALDAALPGPATQHPAIAGAQRMFARYQRTLEDPGHHV
;
A
#
# COMPACT_ATOMS: atom_id res chain seq x y z
N MET A 1 -10.70 41.94 3.75
CA MET A 1 -10.76 40.94 4.83
C MET A 1 -10.55 39.60 4.17
N ASP A 2 -9.28 39.24 3.98
CA ASP A 2 -8.92 37.99 3.33
C ASP A 2 -9.08 36.86 4.36
N GLY A 3 -10.24 36.22 4.32
CA GLY A 3 -10.41 34.93 4.99
C GLY A 3 -9.49 33.94 4.29
N ALA A 4 -8.31 33.71 4.86
CA ALA A 4 -7.48 32.57 4.48
C ALA A 4 -8.37 31.33 4.61
N ALA A 5 -8.82 30.80 3.47
CA ALA A 5 -9.58 29.57 3.44
C ALA A 5 -8.74 28.51 4.17
N ASP A 6 -9.28 27.97 5.27
CA ASP A 6 -8.59 26.98 6.09
C ASP A 6 -8.25 25.79 5.21
N VAL A 7 -6.95 25.55 4.98
CA VAL A 7 -6.49 24.48 4.09
C VAL A 7 -6.82 23.16 4.78
N LEU A 8 -7.71 22.37 4.18
CA LEU A 8 -8.07 21.07 4.72
C LEU A 8 -6.82 20.18 4.86
N PRO A 9 -6.69 19.42 5.95
CA PRO A 9 -5.66 18.39 6.06
C PRO A 9 -5.73 17.41 4.88
N ALA A 10 -4.57 17.02 4.34
CA ALA A 10 -4.47 16.23 3.12
C ALA A 10 -5.25 14.91 3.21
N HIS A 11 -5.23 14.22 4.36
CA HIS A 11 -5.98 12.98 4.53
C HIS A 11 -7.51 13.16 4.42
N ARG A 12 -8.05 14.32 4.82
CA ARG A 12 -9.49 14.61 4.69
C ARG A 12 -9.83 14.95 3.25
N LEU A 13 -9.00 15.79 2.63
CA LEU A 13 -9.16 16.15 1.23
C LEU A 13 -9.13 14.91 0.34
N LEU A 14 -8.14 14.02 0.50
CA LEU A 14 -8.07 12.77 -0.25
C LEU A 14 -9.31 11.92 -0.02
N ARG A 15 -9.75 11.74 1.23
CA ARG A 15 -10.98 10.98 1.55
C ARG A 15 -12.20 11.51 0.78
N GLU A 16 -12.34 12.83 0.69
CA GLU A 16 -13.46 13.45 -0.02
C GLU A 16 -13.32 13.29 -1.54
N GLN A 17 -12.14 13.61 -2.08
CA GLN A 17 -11.86 13.65 -3.51
C GLN A 17 -11.71 12.27 -4.15
N THR A 18 -11.49 11.22 -3.37
CA THR A 18 -11.41 9.84 -3.85
C THR A 18 -12.62 9.00 -3.49
N ARG A 19 -13.69 9.58 -2.92
CA ARG A 19 -14.90 8.83 -2.52
C ARG A 19 -15.49 8.03 -3.67
N ALA A 20 -15.72 8.66 -4.82
CA ALA A 20 -16.27 7.97 -5.99
C ALA A 20 -15.36 6.83 -6.49
N ALA A 21 -14.03 7.01 -6.45
CA ALA A 21 -13.07 5.99 -6.85
C ALA A 21 -13.02 4.81 -5.86
N HIS A 22 -13.17 5.10 -4.56
CA HIS A 22 -13.32 4.09 -3.51
C HIS A 22 -14.60 3.29 -3.70
N ASP A 23 -15.74 3.96 -3.85
CA ASP A 23 -17.04 3.30 -4.04
C ASP A 23 -17.04 2.42 -5.30
N ALA A 24 -16.42 2.87 -6.39
CA ALA A 24 -16.24 2.08 -7.60
C ALA A 24 -15.32 0.86 -7.39
N ALA A 25 -14.27 0.98 -6.57
CA ALA A 25 -13.41 -0.15 -6.23
C ALA A 25 -14.15 -1.21 -5.39
N GLU A 26 -14.95 -0.79 -4.42
CA GLU A 26 -15.81 -1.69 -3.64
C GLU A 26 -16.89 -2.36 -4.50
N ALA A 27 -17.40 -1.65 -5.51
CA ALA A 27 -18.34 -2.16 -6.49
C ALA A 27 -17.69 -2.97 -7.63
N SER A 28 -16.40 -3.27 -7.60
CA SER A 28 -15.75 -4.09 -8.63
C SER A 28 -16.25 -5.55 -8.60
N ALA A 29 -16.18 -6.23 -9.74
CA ALA A 29 -16.63 -7.62 -9.86
C ALA A 29 -15.87 -8.55 -8.90
N GLY A 30 -14.53 -8.41 -8.81
CA GLY A 30 -13.69 -9.18 -7.89
C GLY A 30 -14.05 -8.96 -6.43
N MET A 31 -14.32 -7.72 -6.00
CA MET A 31 -14.70 -7.44 -4.61
C MET A 31 -16.09 -8.02 -4.27
N ARG A 32 -17.06 -7.90 -5.18
CA ARG A 32 -18.37 -8.55 -5.01
C ARG A 32 -18.25 -10.07 -4.95
N ALA A 33 -17.41 -10.67 -5.79
CA ALA A 33 -17.20 -12.12 -5.79
C ALA A 33 -16.52 -12.60 -4.49
N LEU A 34 -15.57 -11.81 -3.98
CA LEU A 34 -14.89 -12.05 -2.71
C LEU A 34 -15.87 -12.01 -1.53
N LEU A 35 -16.62 -10.92 -1.39
CA LEU A 35 -17.53 -10.72 -0.26
C LEU A 35 -18.83 -11.54 -0.37
N GLY A 36 -19.27 -11.82 -1.60
CA GLY A 36 -20.46 -12.63 -1.87
C GLY A 36 -20.22 -14.14 -1.83
N GLY A 37 -18.98 -14.59 -1.62
CA GLY A 37 -18.62 -16.01 -1.51
C GLY A 37 -18.65 -16.80 -2.81
N ALA A 38 -18.72 -16.10 -3.94
CA ALA A 38 -18.68 -16.70 -5.26
C ALA A 38 -17.27 -17.15 -5.69
N LEU A 39 -16.21 -16.65 -5.02
CA LEU A 39 -14.85 -17.14 -5.24
C LEU A 39 -14.64 -18.50 -4.59
N ASP A 40 -14.11 -19.44 -5.37
CA ASP A 40 -13.49 -20.67 -4.91
C ASP A 40 -12.00 -20.44 -4.57
N GLU A 41 -11.28 -21.49 -4.16
CA GLU A 41 -9.86 -21.38 -3.81
C GLU A 41 -9.01 -20.92 -5.01
N ALA A 42 -9.29 -21.42 -6.21
CA ALA A 42 -8.56 -21.06 -7.42
C ALA A 42 -8.74 -19.57 -7.75
N GLY A 43 -9.97 -19.07 -7.68
CA GLY A 43 -10.28 -17.66 -7.86
C GLY A 43 -9.64 -16.77 -6.78
N TYR A 44 -9.63 -17.21 -5.52
CA TYR A 44 -8.94 -16.49 -4.45
C TYR A 44 -7.42 -16.41 -4.69
N ARG A 45 -6.78 -17.51 -5.12
CA ARG A 45 -5.37 -17.51 -5.54
C ARG A 45 -5.12 -16.63 -6.76
N GLY A 46 -6.03 -16.64 -7.73
CA GLY A 46 -5.98 -15.76 -8.90
C GLY A 46 -5.97 -14.28 -8.51
N LEU A 47 -6.84 -13.91 -7.55
CA LEU A 47 -6.88 -12.55 -6.98
C LEU A 47 -5.56 -12.19 -6.28
N LEU A 48 -5.01 -13.07 -5.45
CA LEU A 48 -3.72 -12.83 -4.79
C LEU A 48 -2.57 -12.68 -5.80
N ALA A 49 -2.56 -13.50 -6.86
CA ALA A 49 -1.56 -13.41 -7.92
C ALA A 49 -1.67 -12.09 -8.71
N ALA A 50 -2.89 -11.62 -8.97
CA ALA A 50 -3.12 -10.32 -9.60
C ALA A 50 -2.62 -9.17 -8.71
N GLN A 51 -2.90 -9.22 -7.40
CA GLN A 51 -2.36 -8.24 -6.45
C GLN A 51 -0.83 -8.30 -6.35
N LEU A 52 -0.23 -9.49 -6.37
CA LEU A 52 1.22 -9.63 -6.38
C LEU A 52 1.86 -8.97 -7.60
N ARG A 53 1.26 -9.11 -8.79
CA ARG A 53 1.74 -8.43 -10.01
C ARG A 53 1.66 -6.90 -9.86
N LEU A 54 0.53 -6.40 -9.35
CA LEU A 54 0.36 -4.97 -9.09
C LEU A 54 1.42 -4.42 -8.14
N PHE A 55 1.67 -5.09 -7.01
CA PHE A 55 2.64 -4.60 -6.03
C PHE A 55 4.09 -4.78 -6.48
N ARG A 56 4.42 -5.84 -7.23
CA ARG A 56 5.76 -5.95 -7.85
C ARG A 56 6.05 -4.79 -8.79
N ALA A 57 5.10 -4.45 -9.65
CA ALA A 57 5.25 -3.32 -10.57
C ALA A 57 5.34 -1.99 -9.82
N TRP A 58 4.39 -1.73 -8.91
CA TRP A 58 4.35 -0.47 -8.17
C TRP A 58 5.56 -0.26 -7.25
N GLU A 59 5.99 -1.28 -6.49
CA GLU A 59 7.16 -1.15 -5.61
C GLU A 59 8.46 -0.95 -6.41
N ALA A 60 8.58 -1.54 -7.61
CA ALA A 60 9.71 -1.31 -8.49
C ALA A 60 9.70 0.11 -9.09
N GLU A 61 8.55 0.58 -9.56
CA GLU A 61 8.36 1.93 -10.10
C GLU A 61 8.65 3.03 -9.06
N ARG A 62 8.36 2.75 -7.78
CA ARG A 62 8.45 3.71 -6.66
C ARG A 62 9.60 3.46 -5.70
N ALA A 63 10.57 2.62 -6.06
CA ALA A 63 11.65 2.21 -5.16
C ALA A 63 12.44 3.40 -4.59
N GLY A 64 12.67 4.44 -5.40
CA GLY A 64 13.37 5.66 -4.99
C GLY A 64 12.56 6.47 -3.98
N GLU A 65 11.28 6.70 -4.26
CA GLU A 65 10.35 7.42 -3.39
C GLU A 65 10.14 6.68 -2.06
N ILE A 66 9.99 5.35 -2.08
CA ILE A 66 9.89 4.50 -0.89
C ILE A 66 11.12 4.67 0.00
N ALA A 67 12.33 4.68 -0.58
CA ALA A 67 13.56 4.88 0.18
C ALA A 67 13.65 6.32 0.73
N ALA A 68 13.26 7.31 -0.06
CA ALA A 68 13.33 8.73 0.31
C ALA A 68 12.40 9.09 1.47
N VAL A 69 11.21 8.47 1.57
CA VAL A 69 10.27 8.75 2.67
C VAL A 69 10.54 7.93 3.94
N ALA A 70 11.48 6.99 3.94
CA ALA A 70 11.67 6.04 5.05
C ALA A 70 11.92 6.70 6.42
N GLY A 71 12.42 7.94 6.44
CA GLY A 71 12.60 8.74 7.66
C GLY A 71 11.31 9.36 8.23
N ALA A 72 10.25 9.48 7.41
CA ALA A 72 8.95 10.01 7.79
C ALA A 72 7.86 8.91 7.86
N TRP A 73 7.90 7.94 6.94
CA TRP A 73 7.00 6.79 6.90
C TRP A 73 7.74 5.53 6.44
N THR A 74 7.69 4.47 7.25
CA THR A 74 8.29 3.18 6.88
C THR A 74 7.25 2.30 6.18
N TYR A 75 7.29 2.28 4.85
CA TYR A 75 6.45 1.41 4.05
C TYR A 75 6.75 -0.07 4.30
N ALA A 76 5.71 -0.85 4.60
CA ALA A 76 5.80 -2.31 4.72
C ALA A 76 5.43 -2.96 3.39
N SER A 77 6.41 -3.55 2.68
CA SER A 77 6.21 -4.24 1.40
C SER A 77 5.07 -5.27 1.47
N ARG A 78 4.21 -5.29 0.44
CA ARG A 78 3.10 -6.25 0.34
C ARG A 78 3.54 -7.58 -0.26
N ILE A 79 4.67 -7.56 -0.99
CA ILE A 79 5.19 -8.69 -1.76
C ILE A 79 5.45 -9.92 -0.88
N PRO A 80 6.13 -9.84 0.28
CA PRO A 80 6.39 -11.03 1.10
C PRO A 80 5.11 -11.71 1.60
N SER A 81 4.12 -10.92 2.03
CA SER A 81 2.84 -11.45 2.51
C SER A 81 2.05 -12.13 1.39
N LEU A 82 2.01 -11.53 0.20
CA LEU A 82 1.36 -12.11 -0.98
C LEU A 82 2.08 -13.38 -1.47
N ALA A 83 3.41 -13.37 -1.50
CA ALA A 83 4.19 -14.53 -1.90
C ALA A 83 4.04 -15.69 -0.89
N ALA A 84 3.99 -15.39 0.41
CA ALA A 84 3.71 -16.38 1.45
C ALA A 84 2.31 -16.99 1.26
N ASP A 85 1.30 -16.17 0.94
CA ASP A 85 -0.05 -16.68 0.74
C ASP A 85 -0.18 -17.58 -0.50
N LEU A 86 0.65 -17.35 -1.53
CA LEU A 86 0.66 -18.12 -2.77
C LEU A 86 1.55 -19.37 -2.73
N SER A 87 2.53 -19.45 -1.81
CA SER A 87 3.52 -20.54 -1.79
C SER A 87 2.96 -21.86 -1.25
N VAL A 88 1.90 -21.83 -0.44
CA VAL A 88 1.23 -23.03 0.06
C VAL A 88 0.50 -23.70 -1.11
N GLY A 89 1.08 -24.78 -1.66
CA GLY A 89 0.57 -25.53 -2.82
C GLY A 89 1.51 -25.56 -4.02
N ALA A 90 2.55 -24.71 -4.06
CA ALA A 90 3.64 -24.84 -5.01
C ALA A 90 4.67 -25.83 -4.45
N HIS A 91 4.96 -26.92 -5.19
CA HIS A 91 6.08 -27.79 -4.84
C HIS A 91 7.37 -26.95 -4.81
N PRO A 92 8.21 -27.06 -3.77
CA PRO A 92 9.40 -26.22 -3.67
C PRO A 92 10.41 -26.64 -4.73
N VAL A 93 10.64 -25.78 -5.72
CA VAL A 93 11.88 -25.79 -6.51
C VAL A 93 12.93 -25.10 -5.65
N ARG A 94 13.97 -25.84 -5.25
CA ARG A 94 15.13 -25.32 -4.53
C ARG A 94 15.92 -24.39 -5.46
N GLU A 95 15.97 -23.10 -5.15
CA GLU A 95 16.99 -22.20 -5.70
C GLU A 95 18.14 -22.07 -4.70
N ALA A 96 19.35 -22.31 -5.22
CA ALA A 96 20.61 -22.22 -4.48
C ALA A 96 20.95 -20.74 -4.25
N VAL A 97 21.10 -20.35 -2.99
CA VAL A 97 21.60 -19.02 -2.61
C VAL A 97 23.12 -19.03 -2.79
N GLY A 98 23.59 -18.25 -3.77
CA GLY A 98 24.99 -17.89 -3.92
C GLY A 98 25.39 -16.83 -2.89
N GLU A 99 26.29 -17.18 -1.99
CA GLU A 99 27.01 -16.25 -1.13
C GLU A 99 28.00 -15.45 -1.97
N ASN A 100 28.01 -14.11 -1.83
CA ASN A 100 29.27 -13.39 -1.59
C ASN A 100 29.15 -11.88 -1.30
N ALA A 101 30.20 -11.43 -0.61
CA ALA A 101 30.78 -10.09 -0.53
C ALA A 101 30.18 -9.11 0.50
N THR A 102 30.61 -9.28 1.75
CA THR A 102 30.80 -8.17 2.71
C THR A 102 31.93 -7.25 2.23
N GLY A 103 31.58 -6.09 1.67
CA GLY A 103 32.50 -4.97 1.48
C GLY A 103 32.66 -4.13 2.75
N PRO A 104 33.78 -3.40 2.92
CA PRO A 104 34.04 -2.61 4.11
C PRO A 104 33.07 -1.42 4.22
N VAL A 105 32.38 -1.32 5.36
CA VAL A 105 31.52 -0.19 5.71
C VAL A 105 32.42 0.99 6.10
N ALA A 106 32.40 2.05 5.30
CA ALA A 106 33.05 3.32 5.63
C ALA A 106 32.47 3.93 6.93
N PRO A 107 33.24 4.74 7.67
CA PRO A 107 32.76 5.32 8.93
C PRO A 107 31.55 6.23 8.70
N ARG A 108 30.40 5.91 9.29
CA ARG A 108 29.24 6.81 9.34
C ARG A 108 29.56 7.94 10.32
N GLU A 109 29.54 9.17 9.83
CA GLU A 109 29.54 10.37 10.67
C GLU A 109 28.37 10.30 11.66
N LYS A 110 28.65 10.62 12.93
CA LYS A 110 27.66 10.58 14.00
C LYS A 110 26.72 11.79 13.90
N MET A 111 25.69 11.69 13.07
CA MET A 111 24.62 12.68 13.02
C MET A 111 23.69 12.54 14.23
N SER A 112 23.26 13.68 14.80
CA SER A 112 22.30 13.67 15.91
C SER A 112 20.93 13.15 15.45
N ARG A 113 20.19 12.50 16.36
CA ARG A 113 18.83 12.00 16.06
C ARG A 113 17.89 13.12 15.61
N ALA A 114 18.01 14.31 16.19
CA ALA A 114 17.20 15.46 15.80
C ALA A 114 17.47 15.90 14.35
N SER A 115 18.74 15.94 13.94
CA SER A 115 19.13 16.29 12.57
C SER A 115 18.66 15.23 11.56
N ALA A 116 18.78 13.94 11.91
CA ALA A 116 18.30 12.86 11.06
C ALA A 116 16.77 12.89 10.89
N LEU A 117 16.02 13.23 11.93
CA LEU A 117 14.57 13.40 11.85
C LEU A 117 14.18 14.58 10.96
N LEU A 118 14.84 15.73 11.11
CA LEU A 118 14.56 16.92 10.29
C LEU A 118 14.84 16.65 8.80
N GLN A 119 15.99 16.07 8.48
CA GLN A 119 16.33 15.68 7.10
C GLN A 119 15.34 14.66 6.53
N GLY A 120 14.85 13.72 7.34
CA GLY A 120 13.81 12.78 6.93
C GLY A 120 12.49 13.47 6.54
N HIS A 121 12.09 14.50 7.27
CA HIS A 121 10.88 15.27 6.95
C HIS A 121 11.07 16.17 5.71
N GLU A 122 12.26 16.74 5.53
CA GLU A 122 12.58 17.54 4.33
C GLU A 122 12.64 16.66 3.08
N ALA A 123 13.29 15.50 3.15
CA ALA A 123 13.31 14.51 2.07
C ALA A 123 11.90 14.02 1.73
N ALA A 124 11.06 13.76 2.74
CA ALA A 124 9.67 13.37 2.54
C ALA A 124 8.82 14.43 1.81
N ARG A 125 9.11 15.72 2.01
CA ARG A 125 8.43 16.85 1.34
C ARG A 125 8.90 17.10 -0.08
N SER A 126 10.10 16.65 -0.45
CA SER A 126 10.64 16.80 -1.82
C SER A 126 10.25 15.66 -2.76
N VAL A 127 9.68 14.57 -2.23
CA VAL A 127 9.11 13.47 -3.02
C VAL A 127 7.88 13.93 -3.80
N ASP A 128 7.69 13.37 -4.98
CA ASP A 128 6.52 13.62 -5.83
C ASP A 128 5.22 13.44 -5.02
N PRO A 129 4.37 14.48 -4.89
CA PRO A 129 3.12 14.35 -4.15
C PRO A 129 2.16 13.28 -4.70
N THR A 130 2.27 12.89 -5.98
CA THR A 130 1.48 11.78 -6.52
C THR A 130 1.77 10.46 -5.80
N PHE A 131 3.01 10.24 -5.36
CA PHE A 131 3.40 9.06 -4.58
C PHE A 131 2.70 9.00 -3.22
N TRP A 132 2.60 10.14 -2.52
CA TRP A 132 1.86 10.22 -1.25
C TRP A 132 0.37 9.89 -1.42
N GLY A 133 -0.21 10.28 -2.56
CA GLY A 133 -1.56 9.88 -2.95
C GLY A 133 -1.70 8.37 -3.16
N GLU A 134 -0.76 7.74 -3.86
CA GLU A 134 -0.73 6.28 -4.07
C GLU A 134 -0.60 5.53 -2.73
N LEU A 135 0.34 5.97 -1.88
CA LEU A 135 0.51 5.43 -0.53
C LEU A 135 -0.75 5.54 0.32
N TYR A 136 -1.49 6.65 0.23
CA TYR A 136 -2.74 6.82 0.96
C TYR A 136 -3.75 5.70 0.66
N VAL A 137 -3.87 5.30 -0.61
CA VAL A 137 -4.74 4.20 -1.01
C VAL A 137 -4.20 2.86 -0.52
N ILE A 138 -2.90 2.62 -0.66
CA ILE A 138 -2.26 1.35 -0.27
C ILE A 138 -2.33 1.14 1.25
N GLU A 139 -2.04 2.15 2.05
CA GLU A 139 -2.11 2.05 3.51
C GLU A 139 -3.56 2.00 3.98
N GLY A 140 -4.46 2.76 3.35
CA GLY A 140 -5.89 2.71 3.63
C GLY A 140 -6.52 1.34 3.36
N SER A 141 -6.04 0.62 2.34
CA SER A 141 -6.53 -0.73 2.00
C SER A 141 -6.35 -1.75 3.14
N THR A 142 -5.39 -1.53 4.05
CA THR A 142 -5.17 -2.41 5.20
C THR A 142 -6.32 -2.38 6.20
N LEU A 143 -7.08 -1.28 6.26
CA LEU A 143 -8.26 -1.17 7.13
C LEU A 143 -9.39 -2.08 6.64
N GLY A 144 -9.68 -2.04 5.34
CA GLY A 144 -10.66 -2.95 4.71
C GLY A 144 -10.20 -4.41 4.79
N GLY A 145 -8.88 -4.65 4.68
CA GLY A 145 -8.28 -5.97 4.84
C GLY A 145 -8.62 -6.67 6.16
N GLN A 146 -8.76 -5.92 7.26
CA GLN A 146 -9.16 -6.48 8.57
C GLN A 146 -10.59 -7.04 8.58
N VAL A 147 -11.48 -6.51 7.74
CA VAL A 147 -12.84 -7.04 7.57
C VAL A 147 -12.79 -8.27 6.67
N ILE A 148 -12.09 -8.15 5.53
CA ILE A 148 -11.96 -9.21 4.52
C ILE A 148 -11.31 -10.47 5.12
N VAL A 149 -10.26 -10.32 5.93
CA VAL A 149 -9.52 -11.47 6.50
C VAL A 149 -10.38 -12.34 7.42
N ARG A 150 -11.35 -11.75 8.13
CA ARG A 150 -12.27 -12.50 8.99
C ARG A 150 -13.15 -13.43 8.17
N TYR A 151 -13.74 -12.89 7.12
CA TYR A 151 -14.53 -13.64 6.17
C TYR A 151 -13.70 -14.74 5.46
N LEU A 152 -12.48 -14.41 5.04
CA LEU A 152 -11.60 -15.37 4.37
C LEU A 152 -11.22 -16.56 5.24
N ARG A 153 -10.96 -16.35 6.54
CA ARG A 153 -10.65 -17.43 7.48
C ARG A 153 -11.82 -18.39 7.70
N GLU A 154 -13.05 -17.90 7.61
CA GLU A 154 -14.24 -18.75 7.67
C GLU A 154 -14.43 -19.56 6.37
N ARG A 155 -14.19 -18.92 5.21
CA ARG A 155 -14.38 -19.52 3.89
C ARG A 155 -13.27 -20.51 3.52
N PHE A 156 -12.02 -20.19 3.84
CA PHE A 156 -10.82 -20.94 3.45
C PHE A 156 -9.89 -21.19 4.66
N PRO A 157 -10.34 -21.92 5.69
CA PRO A 157 -9.60 -22.05 6.96
C PRO A 157 -8.24 -22.73 6.83
N ALA A 158 -8.00 -23.47 5.74
CA ALA A 158 -6.73 -24.13 5.47
C ALA A 158 -5.71 -23.24 4.73
N LEU A 159 -6.12 -22.05 4.25
CA LEU A 159 -5.26 -21.15 3.51
C LEU A 159 -4.65 -20.06 4.40
N PRO A 160 -3.42 -19.63 4.10
CA PRO A 160 -2.86 -18.43 4.69
C PRO A 160 -3.54 -17.15 4.14
N HIS A 161 -3.60 -16.13 4.99
CA HIS A 161 -4.17 -14.82 4.66
C HIS A 161 -3.28 -13.67 5.16
N ALA A 162 -1.96 -13.85 5.12
CA ALA A 162 -0.96 -12.91 5.62
C ALA A 162 -1.11 -11.51 5.00
N PHE A 163 -1.48 -11.41 3.73
CA PHE A 163 -1.71 -10.14 3.05
C PHE A 163 -2.90 -9.38 3.64
N TYR A 164 -4.09 -9.98 3.71
CA TYR A 164 -5.25 -9.31 4.30
C TYR A 164 -5.11 -9.11 5.83
N ALA A 165 -4.30 -9.93 6.50
CA ALA A 165 -4.00 -9.79 7.93
C ALA A 165 -3.00 -8.67 8.27
N MET A 166 -2.38 -8.00 7.30
CA MET A 166 -1.38 -6.95 7.57
C MET A 166 -1.91 -5.85 8.49
N GLY A 167 -3.17 -5.47 8.33
CA GLY A 167 -3.83 -4.45 9.17
C GLY A 167 -3.98 -4.87 10.63
N GLU A 168 -4.05 -6.16 10.95
CA GLU A 168 -4.20 -6.65 12.33
C GLU A 168 -2.93 -6.41 13.16
N ARG A 169 -1.76 -6.39 12.50
CA ARG A 169 -0.45 -6.18 13.15
C ARG A 169 -0.11 -4.70 13.34
N ALA A 170 -1.03 -3.79 12.97
CA ALA A 170 -0.74 -2.40 12.67
C ALA A 170 -1.66 -1.42 13.41
N THR A 171 -1.97 -1.67 14.68
CA THR A 171 -2.83 -0.77 15.47
C THR A 171 -2.24 0.64 15.55
N GLY A 172 -3.04 1.66 15.19
CA GLY A 172 -2.60 3.06 15.18
C GLY A 172 -1.72 3.48 13.99
N GLN A 173 -1.23 2.55 13.16
CA GLN A 173 -0.40 2.87 11.99
C GLN A 173 -1.10 3.81 11.02
N TRP A 174 -2.41 3.63 10.79
CA TRP A 174 -3.17 4.52 9.91
C TRP A 174 -3.14 5.98 10.39
N ARG A 175 -3.29 6.23 11.70
CA ARG A 175 -3.24 7.59 12.25
C ARG A 175 -1.84 8.20 12.12
N HIS A 176 -0.79 7.40 12.34
CA HIS A 176 0.58 7.85 12.15
C HIS A 176 0.87 8.16 10.68
N PHE A 177 0.38 7.33 9.75
CA PHE A 177 0.46 7.60 8.32
C PHE A 177 -0.23 8.91 7.95
N GLN A 178 -1.45 9.15 8.45
CA GLN A 178 -2.18 10.40 8.20
C GLN A 178 -1.38 11.63 8.66
N GLN A 179 -0.70 11.55 9.80
CA GLN A 179 0.16 12.63 10.29
C GLN A 179 1.36 12.88 9.38
N ALA A 180 2.03 11.82 8.92
CA ALA A 180 3.15 11.93 7.98
C ALA A 180 2.69 12.52 6.63
N LEU A 181 1.53 12.07 6.13
CA LEU A 181 0.90 12.57 4.91
C LEU A 181 0.56 14.06 5.01
N ASP A 182 -0.11 14.49 6.08
CA ASP A 182 -0.47 15.89 6.28
C ASP A 182 0.77 16.78 6.39
N ALA A 183 1.85 16.29 7.02
CA ALA A 183 3.11 17.01 7.12
C ALA A 183 3.88 17.11 5.79
N ALA A 184 3.73 16.11 4.92
CA ALA A 184 4.31 16.09 3.57
C ALA A 184 3.52 16.93 2.57
N LEU A 185 2.20 17.09 2.77
CA LEU A 185 1.28 17.76 1.85
C LEU A 185 0.60 19.00 2.48
N PRO A 186 1.36 20.05 2.84
CA PRO A 186 0.86 21.15 3.65
C PRO A 186 -0.09 22.12 2.92
N GLY A 187 -0.24 22.02 1.60
CA GLY A 187 -1.01 23.02 0.85
C GLY A 187 -1.51 22.56 -0.52
N PRO A 188 -2.36 23.36 -1.17
CA PRO A 188 -3.02 22.99 -2.42
C PRO A 188 -2.06 22.54 -3.54
N ALA A 189 -0.89 23.16 -3.63
CA ALA A 189 0.12 22.85 -4.64
C ALA A 189 0.66 21.41 -4.54
N THR A 190 0.78 20.85 -3.33
CA THR A 190 1.19 19.46 -3.10
C THR A 190 -0.02 18.52 -2.98
N GLN A 191 -1.14 19.00 -2.48
CA GLN A 191 -2.36 18.23 -2.34
C GLN A 191 -3.01 17.86 -3.68
N HIS A 192 -3.01 18.77 -4.66
CA HIS A 192 -3.67 18.52 -5.95
C HIS A 192 -3.04 17.36 -6.75
N PRO A 193 -1.70 17.27 -6.91
CA PRO A 193 -1.10 16.09 -7.53
C PRO A 193 -1.30 14.80 -6.71
N ALA A 194 -1.37 14.89 -5.37
CA ALA A 194 -1.66 13.72 -4.53
C ALA A 194 -3.06 13.13 -4.81
N ILE A 195 -4.07 13.96 -5.10
CA ILE A 195 -5.39 13.47 -5.52
C ILE A 195 -5.26 12.62 -6.79
N ALA A 196 -4.54 13.11 -7.80
CA ALA A 196 -4.31 12.36 -9.04
C ALA A 196 -3.55 11.05 -8.80
N GLY A 197 -2.58 11.05 -7.89
CA GLY A 197 -1.88 9.85 -7.42
C GLY A 197 -2.83 8.80 -6.82
N ALA A 198 -3.68 9.24 -5.90
CA ALA A 198 -4.65 8.37 -5.25
C ALA A 198 -5.68 7.81 -6.25
N GLN A 199 -6.23 8.65 -7.13
CA GLN A 199 -7.15 8.21 -8.18
C GLN A 199 -6.52 7.17 -9.12
N ARG A 200 -5.26 7.39 -9.53
CA ARG A 200 -4.50 6.41 -10.33
C ARG A 200 -4.33 5.07 -9.61
N MET A 201 -4.08 5.10 -8.30
CA MET A 201 -3.93 3.87 -7.52
C MET A 201 -5.26 3.12 -7.36
N PHE A 202 -6.37 3.81 -7.10
CA PHE A 202 -7.71 3.20 -7.14
C PHE A 202 -7.98 2.54 -8.49
N ALA A 203 -7.66 3.22 -9.60
CA ALA A 203 -7.82 2.66 -10.94
C ALA A 203 -6.94 1.42 -11.18
N ARG A 204 -5.73 1.36 -10.60
CA ARG A 204 -4.87 0.15 -10.63
C ARG A 204 -5.54 -1.00 -9.87
N TYR A 205 -6.05 -0.76 -8.66
CA TYR A 205 -6.79 -1.77 -7.91
C TYR A 205 -8.03 -2.28 -8.65
N GLN A 206 -8.83 -1.38 -9.23
CA GLN A 206 -10.02 -1.75 -10.00
C GLN A 206 -9.67 -2.70 -11.15
N ARG A 207 -8.66 -2.37 -11.98
CA ARG A 207 -8.22 -3.26 -13.06
C ARG A 207 -7.77 -4.64 -12.56
N THR A 208 -7.10 -4.69 -11.41
CA THR A 208 -6.71 -5.96 -10.78
C THR A 208 -7.92 -6.79 -10.32
N LEU A 209 -9.03 -6.14 -9.95
CA LEU A 209 -10.26 -6.77 -9.48
C LEU A 209 -11.25 -7.09 -10.63
N GLU A 210 -11.07 -6.49 -11.80
CA GLU A 210 -11.86 -6.74 -13.03
C GLU A 210 -11.28 -7.84 -13.91
N ASP A 211 -10.01 -8.22 -13.69
CA ASP A 211 -9.35 -9.37 -14.32
C ASP A 211 -9.23 -10.55 -13.33
N PRO A 212 -10.34 -11.13 -12.84
CA PRO A 212 -10.26 -12.46 -12.26
C PRO A 212 -10.01 -13.38 -13.45
N GLY A 213 -8.76 -13.84 -13.62
CA GLY A 213 -8.37 -14.73 -14.71
C GLY A 213 -9.49 -15.72 -15.03
N HIS A 214 -9.93 -15.71 -16.29
CA HIS A 214 -11.03 -16.51 -16.80
C HIS A 214 -10.90 -17.97 -16.35
N HIS A 215 -11.71 -18.37 -15.38
CA HIS A 215 -11.95 -19.77 -15.06
C HIS A 215 -13.46 -19.95 -14.87
N VAL A 216 -14.09 -20.31 -15.99
CA VAL A 216 -15.27 -21.19 -16.04
C VAL A 216 -14.80 -22.61 -15.74
#